data_AF-A0A432DZD1-F1
#
_entry.id   AF-A0A432DZD1-F1
#
_cell.length_a   1.000
_cell.length_b   1.000
_cell.length_c   1.000
_cell.angle_alpha   90.00
_cell.angle_beta   90.00
_cell.angle_gamma   90.00
#
_symmetry.space_group_name_H-M   'P 1'
#
loop_
_entity.id
_entity.type
_entity.pdbx_description
1 polymer ?
#
loop_
_entity_poly.entity_id
_entity_poly.type
_entity_poly.pdbx_seq_one_letter_code
_entity_poly.pdbx_strand_id
1 'polypeptide(L)'
;MNYIVGVNLSWNLTDFYRTGFKVSEQKLITKALDFDYHQLQQELSSQQSLSESQYKNALAKVKESRIQMQAANDAFRQQKALYENGLTTIVDFTQALYLLNRAEINYEIAQNNSWQAVLLIAASKGDISILTQAITQ
;
A
#
# COMPACT_ATOMS: atom_id res chain seq x y z
N MET A 1 53.14 -24.81 58.82
CA MET A 1 51.78 -24.41 58.36
C MET A 1 51.68 -22.91 58.52
N ASN A 2 51.25 -22.18 57.50
CA ASN A 2 50.87 -20.77 57.67
C ASN A 2 49.66 -20.48 56.79
N TYR A 3 48.56 -20.10 57.44
CA TYR A 3 47.35 -19.65 56.78
C TYR A 3 47.17 -18.17 57.09
N ILE A 4 47.17 -17.35 56.05
CA ILE A 4 46.74 -15.96 56.12
C ILE A 4 45.29 -15.90 55.65
N VAL A 5 44.44 -15.29 56.46
CA VAL A 5 43.09 -14.89 56.08
C VAL A 5 43.10 -13.37 56.04
N GLY A 6 42.81 -12.80 54.88
CA GLY A 6 42.66 -11.36 54.67
C GLY A 6 41.24 -11.03 54.23
N VAL A 7 40.62 -10.02 54.85
CA VAL A 7 39.34 -9.46 54.39
C VAL A 7 39.65 -8.19 53.62
N ASN A 8 39.25 -8.14 52.35
CA ASN A 8 39.52 -7.01 51.47
C ASN A 8 38.23 -6.19 51.28
N LEU A 9 38.24 -4.92 51.70
CA LEU A 9 37.10 -4.01 51.55
C LEU A 9 37.48 -2.98 50.48
N SER A 10 36.91 -3.09 49.28
CA SER A 10 37.11 -2.12 48.21
C SER A 10 35.90 -1.18 48.11
N TRP A 11 36.15 0.13 48.24
CA TRP A 11 35.17 1.17 47.91
C TRP A 11 35.62 1.90 46.65
N ASN A 12 35.01 1.55 45.51
CA ASN A 12 35.25 2.23 44.23
C ASN A 12 34.47 3.56 44.18
N LEU A 13 35.07 4.67 44.67
CA LEU A 13 34.51 6.01 44.47
C LEU A 13 34.30 6.35 42.97
N THR A 14 35.08 5.74 42.07
CA THR A 14 34.98 5.91 40.61
C THR A 14 33.69 5.30 40.03
N ASP A 15 33.10 4.29 40.68
CA ASP A 15 31.86 3.67 40.21
C ASP A 15 30.65 4.60 40.33
N PHE A 16 30.64 5.50 41.31
CA PHE A 16 29.56 6.49 41.47
C PHE A 16 29.47 7.46 40.28
N TYR A 17 30.62 8.02 39.86
CA TYR A 17 30.69 8.88 38.68
C TYR A 17 30.35 8.13 37.39
N ARG A 18 30.88 6.91 37.20
CA ARG A 18 30.60 6.07 36.03
C ARG A 18 29.13 5.63 35.93
N THR A 19 28.45 5.46 37.06
CA THR A 19 27.04 5.08 37.11
C THR A 19 26.14 6.21 36.61
N GLY A 20 26.45 7.47 36.95
CA GLY A 20 25.71 8.63 36.44
C GLY A 20 25.75 8.75 34.91
N PHE A 21 26.93 8.57 34.30
CA PHE A 21 27.08 8.58 32.84
C PHE A 21 26.33 7.42 32.17
N LYS A 22 26.42 6.20 32.70
CA LYS A 22 25.66 5.04 32.19
C LYS A 22 24.14 5.25 32.26
N VAL A 23 23.64 5.87 33.33
CA VAL A 23 22.21 6.20 33.46
C VAL A 23 21.80 7.28 32.44
N SER A 24 22.64 8.28 32.21
CA SER A 24 22.35 9.31 31.21
C SER A 24 22.35 8.74 29.78
N GLU A 25 23.31 7.88 29.46
CA GLU A 25 23.37 7.16 28.19
C GLU A 25 22.13 6.29 28.00
N GLN A 26 21.77 5.49 29.00
CA GLN A 26 20.56 4.66 28.96
C GLN A 26 19.29 5.50 28.78
N LYS A 27 19.19 6.67 29.42
CA LYS A 27 18.07 7.60 29.22
C LYS A 27 17.98 8.12 27.79
N LEU A 28 19.11 8.43 27.16
CA LEU A 28 19.15 8.87 25.76
C LEU A 28 18.73 7.73 24.82
N ILE A 29 19.20 6.50 25.06
CA ILE A 29 18.80 5.31 24.30
C ILE A 29 17.30 5.06 24.45
N THR A 30 16.76 5.07 25.67
CA THR A 30 15.33 4.90 25.91
C THR A 30 14.52 5.98 25.20
N LYS A 31 14.97 7.24 25.22
CA LYS A 31 14.29 8.33 24.52
C LYS A 31 14.34 8.17 22.99
N ALA A 32 15.44 7.65 22.46
CA ALA A 32 15.54 7.32 21.04
C ALA A 32 14.56 6.20 20.66
N LEU A 33 14.50 5.13 21.46
CA LEU A 33 13.55 4.02 21.25
C LEU A 33 12.08 4.48 21.34
N ASP A 34 11.75 5.40 22.23
CA ASP A 34 10.42 5.99 22.35
C ASP A 34 10.05 6.82 21.11
N PHE A 35 11.01 7.60 20.59
CA PHE A 35 10.84 8.33 19.33
C PHE A 35 10.67 7.39 18.14
N ASP A 36 11.51 6.35 18.03
CA ASP A 36 11.43 5.34 16.97
C ASP A 36 10.09 4.60 17.00
N TYR A 37 9.59 4.28 18.20
CA TYR A 37 8.27 3.68 18.39
C TYR A 37 7.15 4.58 17.89
N HIS A 38 7.16 5.87 18.28
CA HIS A 38 6.17 6.84 17.80
C HIS A 38 6.24 7.06 16.29
N GLN A 39 7.45 7.09 15.72
CA GLN A 39 7.65 7.19 14.28
C GLN A 39 7.05 5.98 13.54
N LEU A 40 7.36 4.76 14.01
CA LEU A 40 6.84 3.53 13.43
C LEU A 40 5.31 3.48 13.52
N GLN A 41 4.74 3.89 14.64
CA GLN A 41 3.28 3.96 14.81
C GLN A 41 2.63 4.92 13.81
N GLN A 42 3.25 6.07 13.57
CA GLN A 42 2.79 7.05 12.59
C GLN A 42 2.91 6.51 11.15
N GLU A 43 4.00 5.82 10.84
CA GLU A 43 4.23 5.19 9.54
C GLU A 43 3.18 4.11 9.25
N LEU A 44 2.90 3.23 10.21
CA LEU A 44 1.85 2.20 10.10
C LEU A 44 0.46 2.83 9.88
N SER A 45 0.11 3.87 10.65
CA SER A 45 -1.15 4.58 10.46
C SER A 45 -1.25 5.25 9.08
N SER A 46 -0.15 5.80 8.59
CA SER A 46 -0.08 6.42 7.26
C SER A 46 -0.23 5.37 6.16
N GLN A 47 0.48 4.24 6.27
CA GLN A 47 0.40 3.14 5.33
C GLN A 47 -1.01 2.54 5.27
N GLN A 48 -1.68 2.41 6.43
CA GLN A 48 -3.06 1.95 6.50
C GLN A 48 -4.02 2.90 5.76
N SER A 49 -3.92 4.20 6.03
CA SER A 49 -4.74 5.22 5.36
C SER A 49 -4.48 5.30 3.84
N LEU A 50 -3.22 5.15 3.44
CA LEU A 50 -2.81 5.10 2.04
C LEU A 50 -3.42 3.88 1.34
N SER A 51 -3.31 2.69 1.92
CA SER A 51 -3.89 1.45 1.37
C SER A 51 -5.41 1.56 1.21
N GLU A 52 -6.10 2.14 2.20
CA GLU A 52 -7.55 2.37 2.11
C GLU A 52 -7.93 3.33 0.97
N SER A 53 -7.15 4.40 0.80
CA SER A 53 -7.36 5.35 -0.28
C SER A 53 -7.09 4.73 -1.64
N GLN A 54 -6.02 3.93 -1.77
CA GLN A 54 -5.70 3.20 -2.99
C GLN A 54 -6.79 2.19 -3.35
N TYR A 55 -7.31 1.45 -2.37
CA TYR A 55 -8.43 0.53 -2.57
C TYR A 55 -9.68 1.22 -3.10
N LYS A 56 -10.12 2.31 -2.45
CA LYS A 56 -11.27 3.10 -2.92
C LYS A 56 -11.06 3.64 -4.32
N ASN A 57 -9.86 4.15 -4.61
CA ASN A 57 -9.51 4.67 -5.93
C ASN A 57 -9.50 3.57 -7.00
N ALA A 58 -9.03 2.37 -6.68
CA ALA A 58 -9.02 1.25 -7.61
C ALA A 58 -10.43 0.80 -7.97
N LEU A 59 -11.34 0.72 -6.99
CA LEU A 59 -12.76 0.42 -7.24
C LEU A 59 -13.44 1.50 -8.10
N ALA A 60 -13.17 2.78 -7.82
CA ALA A 60 -13.68 3.87 -8.63
C ALA A 60 -13.18 3.77 -10.08
N LYS A 61 -11.90 3.49 -10.29
CA LYS A 61 -11.31 3.28 -11.63
C LYS A 61 -11.93 2.11 -12.38
N VAL A 62 -12.25 1.01 -11.71
CA VAL A 62 -12.99 -0.12 -12.30
C VAL A 62 -14.36 0.32 -12.80
N LYS A 63 -15.10 1.08 -11.98
CA LYS A 63 -16.43 1.57 -12.36
C LYS A 63 -16.37 2.52 -13.55
N GLU A 64 -15.45 3.48 -13.52
CA GLU A 64 -15.27 4.46 -14.60
C GLU A 64 -14.81 3.79 -15.91
N SER A 65 -13.84 2.88 -15.84
CA SER A 65 -13.36 2.16 -17.03
C SER A 65 -14.43 1.26 -17.65
N ARG A 66 -15.31 0.65 -16.84
CA ARG A 66 -16.49 -0.07 -17.35
C ARG A 66 -17.42 0.85 -18.15
N ILE A 67 -17.72 2.03 -17.64
CA ILE A 67 -18.57 3.02 -18.32
C ILE A 67 -17.92 3.45 -19.64
N GLN A 68 -16.61 3.73 -19.63
CA GLN A 68 -15.85 4.09 -20.84
C GLN A 68 -15.86 2.97 -21.88
N MET A 69 -15.71 1.72 -21.46
CA MET A 69 -15.80 0.55 -22.34
C MET A 69 -17.18 0.43 -22.98
N GLN A 70 -18.26 0.61 -22.20
CA GLN A 70 -19.62 0.61 -22.71
C GLN A 70 -19.85 1.73 -23.73
N ALA A 71 -19.43 2.96 -23.42
CA ALA A 71 -19.54 4.09 -24.33
C ALA A 71 -18.75 3.89 -25.64
N ALA A 72 -17.54 3.32 -25.56
CA ALA A 72 -16.74 2.99 -26.72
C ALA A 72 -17.38 1.89 -27.59
N ASN A 73 -18.02 0.90 -26.95
CA ASN A 73 -18.77 -0.13 -27.65
C ASN A 73 -19.99 0.43 -28.40
N ASP A 74 -20.74 1.33 -27.76
CA ASP A 74 -21.87 2.00 -28.41
C ASP A 74 -21.42 2.85 -29.61
N ALA A 75 -20.33 3.60 -29.47
CA ALA A 75 -19.73 4.37 -30.57
C ALA A 75 -19.25 3.47 -31.72
N PHE A 76 -18.59 2.34 -31.41
CA PHE A 76 -18.19 1.34 -32.40
C PHE A 76 -19.41 0.78 -33.16
N ARG A 77 -20.47 0.39 -32.45
CA ARG A 77 -21.70 -0.12 -33.06
C ARG A 77 -22.35 0.92 -33.98
N GLN A 78 -22.37 2.19 -33.56
CA GLN A 78 -22.88 3.28 -34.38
C GLN A 78 -22.04 3.46 -35.66
N GLN A 79 -20.71 3.54 -35.54
CA GLN A 79 -19.83 3.72 -36.70
C GLN A 79 -19.86 2.51 -37.64
N LYS A 80 -19.98 1.29 -37.10
CA LYS A 80 -20.17 0.07 -37.90
C LYS A 80 -21.43 0.16 -38.75
N ALA A 81 -22.57 0.53 -38.13
CA ALA A 81 -23.83 0.69 -38.86
C ALA A 81 -23.74 1.79 -39.93
N LEU A 82 -23.14 2.95 -39.61
CA LEU A 82 -22.94 4.02 -40.60
C LEU A 82 -22.03 3.56 -41.74
N TYR A 83 -20.96 2.82 -41.46
CA TYR A 83 -20.00 2.36 -42.46
C TYR A 83 -20.62 1.33 -43.40
N GLU A 84 -21.36 0.36 -42.85
CA GLU A 84 -22.10 -0.64 -43.61
C GLU A 84 -23.17 -0.02 -44.53
N ASN A 85 -23.66 1.18 -44.20
CA ASN A 85 -24.60 1.95 -45.01
C ASN A 85 -23.94 3.07 -45.85
N GLY A 86 -22.60 3.16 -45.88
CA GLY A 86 -21.87 4.17 -46.65
C GLY A 86 -21.99 5.61 -46.14
N LEU A 87 -22.42 5.79 -44.89
CA LEU A 87 -22.67 7.09 -44.24
C LEU A 87 -21.50 7.61 -43.39
N THR A 88 -20.39 6.86 -43.33
CA THR A 88 -19.15 7.26 -42.64
C THR A 88 -17.95 6.67 -43.36
N THR A 89 -16.74 7.10 -43.02
CA THR A 89 -15.51 6.61 -43.63
C THR A 89 -14.97 5.35 -42.93
N ILE A 90 -14.13 4.58 -43.63
CA ILE A 90 -13.38 3.47 -43.01
C ILE A 90 -12.47 3.96 -41.87
N VAL A 91 -12.00 5.21 -41.94
CA VAL A 91 -11.14 5.81 -40.92
C VAL A 91 -11.93 6.02 -39.63
N ASP A 92 -13.14 6.58 -39.70
CA ASP A 92 -14.00 6.79 -38.52
C ASP A 92 -14.40 5.46 -37.87
N PHE A 93 -14.71 4.45 -38.69
CA PHE A 93 -14.99 3.09 -38.22
C PHE A 93 -13.79 2.46 -37.49
N THR A 94 -12.61 2.48 -38.12
CA THR A 94 -11.41 1.89 -37.51
C THR A 94 -10.95 2.66 -36.27
N GLN A 95 -11.16 3.97 -36.22
CA GLN A 95 -10.90 4.79 -35.03
C GLN A 95 -11.81 4.40 -33.85
N ALA A 96 -13.09 4.15 -34.10
CA ALA A 96 -14.02 3.68 -33.08
C ALA A 96 -13.69 2.25 -32.60
N LEU A 97 -13.30 1.36 -33.52
CA LEU A 97 -12.82 0.02 -33.18
C LEU A 97 -11.55 0.07 -32.31
N TYR A 98 -10.60 0.94 -32.64
CA TYR A 98 -9.39 1.14 -31.83
C TYR A 98 -9.72 1.67 -30.43
N LEU A 99 -10.67 2.62 -30.35
CA LEU A 99 -11.11 3.16 -29.07
C LEU A 99 -11.76 2.09 -28.17
N LEU A 100 -12.59 1.22 -28.76
CA LEU A 100 -13.20 0.08 -28.06
C LEU A 100 -12.13 -0.86 -27.51
N ASN A 101 -11.21 -1.34 -28.36
CA ASN A 101 -10.11 -2.22 -27.93
C ASN A 101 -9.30 -1.60 -26.78
N ARG A 102 -8.98 -0.31 -26.87
CA ARG A 102 -8.24 0.39 -25.80
C ARG A 102 -9.06 0.47 -24.51
N ALA A 103 -10.36 0.72 -24.60
CA ALA A 103 -11.23 0.82 -23.44
C ALA A 103 -11.40 -0.53 -22.73
N GLU A 104 -11.48 -1.64 -23.49
CA GLU A 104 -11.48 -3.01 -22.95
C GLU A 104 -10.17 -3.31 -22.21
N ILE A 105 -9.02 -3.02 -22.83
CA ILE A 105 -7.71 -3.20 -22.17
C ILE A 105 -7.61 -2.38 -20.88
N ASN A 106 -8.07 -1.13 -20.91
CA ASN A 106 -8.07 -0.26 -19.73
C ASN A 106 -8.97 -0.80 -18.61
N TYR A 107 -10.12 -1.39 -18.96
CA TYR A 107 -11.01 -2.04 -17.99
C TYR A 107 -10.33 -3.24 -17.34
N GLU A 108 -9.69 -4.11 -18.12
CA GLU A 108 -8.95 -5.26 -17.59
C GLU A 108 -7.78 -4.86 -16.68
N ILE A 109 -7.04 -3.81 -17.06
CA ILE A 109 -5.98 -3.24 -16.20
C ILE A 109 -6.58 -2.71 -14.90
N ALA A 110 -7.73 -2.03 -14.95
CA ALA A 110 -8.39 -1.52 -13.75
C ALA A 110 -8.85 -2.66 -12.82
N GLN A 111 -9.38 -3.75 -13.38
CA GLN A 111 -9.75 -4.96 -12.64
C GLN A 111 -8.52 -5.56 -11.93
N ASN A 112 -7.41 -5.74 -12.64
CA ASN A 112 -6.16 -6.24 -12.06
C ASN A 112 -5.65 -5.35 -10.92
N ASN A 113 -5.63 -4.03 -11.13
CA ASN A 113 -5.22 -3.07 -10.12
C ASN A 113 -6.13 -3.11 -8.88
N SER A 114 -7.42 -3.42 -9.03
CA SER A 114 -8.33 -3.59 -7.89
C SER A 114 -7.92 -4.79 -7.02
N TRP A 115 -7.55 -5.93 -7.64
CA TRP A 115 -7.05 -7.10 -6.91
C TRP A 115 -5.74 -6.80 -6.18
N GLN A 116 -4.83 -6.06 -6.81
CA GLN A 116 -3.60 -5.61 -6.14
C GLN A 116 -3.90 -4.70 -4.96
N ALA A 117 -4.88 -3.80 -5.09
CA ALA A 117 -5.28 -2.91 -3.99
C ALA A 117 -5.94 -3.68 -2.82
N VAL A 118 -6.71 -4.74 -3.10
CA VAL A 118 -7.22 -5.66 -2.08
C VAL A 118 -6.07 -6.35 -1.32
N LEU A 119 -5.02 -6.77 -2.03
CA LEU A 119 -3.83 -7.36 -1.41
C LEU A 119 -3.12 -6.36 -0.49
N LEU A 120 -2.97 -5.11 -0.92
CA LEU A 120 -2.31 -4.07 -0.14
C LEU A 120 -3.05 -3.72 1.15
N ILE A 121 -4.38 -3.63 1.11
CA ILE A 121 -5.18 -3.37 2.32
C ILE A 121 -5.24 -4.57 3.27
N ALA A 122 -5.21 -5.80 2.75
CA ALA A 122 -5.11 -7.00 3.57
C ALA A 122 -3.75 -7.07 4.28
N ALA A 123 -2.67 -6.76 3.57
CA ALA A 123 -1.32 -6.70 4.13
C ALA A 123 -1.16 -5.58 5.17
N SER A 124 -1.72 -4.38 4.93
CA SER A 124 -1.60 -3.26 5.88
C SER A 124 -2.40 -3.49 7.17
N LYS A 125 -3.50 -4.24 7.10
CA LYS A 125 -4.31 -4.63 8.27
C LYS A 125 -3.77 -5.85 9.02
N GLY A 126 -2.80 -6.57 8.45
CA GLY A 126 -2.31 -7.84 9.01
C GLY A 126 -3.37 -8.94 9.03
N ASP A 127 -4.43 -8.81 8.23
CA ASP A 127 -5.58 -9.73 8.22
C ASP A 127 -5.88 -10.20 6.79
N ILE A 128 -5.53 -11.47 6.53
CA ILE A 128 -5.69 -12.15 5.24
C ILE A 128 -7.17 -12.42 4.92
N SER A 129 -8.09 -12.33 5.90
CA SER A 129 -9.53 -12.56 5.69
C SER A 129 -10.18 -11.58 4.70
N ILE A 130 -9.55 -10.42 4.46
CA ILE A 130 -9.99 -9.45 3.46
C ILE A 130 -9.84 -9.99 2.03
N LEU A 131 -8.80 -10.80 1.78
CA LEU A 131 -8.61 -11.45 0.48
C LEU A 131 -9.72 -12.46 0.19
N THR A 132 -10.13 -13.24 1.18
CA THR A 132 -11.15 -14.29 1.01
C THR A 132 -12.56 -13.70 0.86
N GLN A 133 -12.86 -12.57 1.51
CA GLN A 133 -14.12 -11.85 1.29
C GLN A 133 -14.23 -11.21 -0.10
N ALA A 134 -13.14 -10.65 -0.63
CA ALA A 134 -13.14 -10.01 -1.94
C ALA A 134 -13.34 -10.99 -3.11
N ILE A 135 -13.00 -12.27 -2.94
CA ILE A 135 -13.20 -13.32 -3.97
C ILE A 135 -14.68 -13.76 -4.05
N THR A 136 -15.47 -13.50 -3.02
CA THR A 136 -16.86 -13.99 -2.92
C THR A 136 -17.90 -12.96 -3.40
N GLN A 137 -17.47 -11.73 -3.72
CA GLN A 137 -18.32 -10.64 -4.26
C GLN A 137 -18.08 -10.45 -5.76
#